data_AF-A0A7V3PWP4-F1
#
_entry.id   AF-A0A7V3PWP4-F1
#
_cell.length_a   1.000
_cell.length_b   1.000
_cell.length_c   1.000
_cell.angle_alpha   90.00
_cell.angle_beta   90.00
_cell.angle_gamma   90.00
#
_symmetry.space_group_name_H-M   'P 1'
#
loop_
_entity.id
_entity.type
_entity.pdbx_description
1 polymer ?
#
loop_
_entity_poly.entity_id
_entity_poly.type
_entity_poly.pdbx_seq_one_letter_code
_entity_poly.pdbx_strand_id
1 'polypeptide(L)'
;MDNQYKGQERRGFVRLDYVTPLAYKVCKKETILKLFAGYTVNISQSGLLCKIKERVEPGDILWLSFDRATLSICEEIERNCFIYQNGIIGKVVRVGALGDSFHIGLRFIIRQEKNLTYIYPKIHFLKELPPQHFSQQPQDDEIDQ
;
A
#
# COMPACT_ATOMS: atom_id res chain seq x y z
N MET A 1 41.92 15.36 -7.11
CA MET A 1 42.09 16.59 -6.31
C MET A 1 40.96 16.60 -5.29
N ASP A 2 41.28 16.46 -4.00
CA ASP A 2 40.31 16.34 -2.92
C ASP A 2 39.75 17.71 -2.53
N ASN A 3 38.46 17.92 -2.80
CA ASN A 3 37.71 19.03 -2.25
C ASN A 3 37.34 18.70 -0.78
N GLN A 4 38.29 18.89 0.15
CA GLN A 4 38.00 18.80 1.58
C GLN A 4 37.13 19.99 2.00
N TYR A 5 35.90 19.68 2.40
CA TYR A 5 34.98 20.64 3.02
C TYR A 5 35.57 21.13 4.36
N LYS A 6 35.76 22.45 4.49
CA LYS A 6 36.40 23.10 5.66
C LYS A 6 35.42 23.57 6.75
N GLY A 7 34.14 23.26 6.63
CA GLY A 7 33.14 23.65 7.62
C GLY A 7 33.17 22.74 8.85
N GLN A 8 32.77 23.28 10.01
CA GLN A 8 32.58 22.48 11.23
C GLN A 8 31.55 21.37 10.96
N GLU A 9 31.87 20.13 11.31
CA GLU A 9 30.94 19.02 11.25
C GLU A 9 29.72 19.33 12.14
N ARG A 10 28.55 19.44 11.52
CA ARG A 10 27.28 19.77 12.20
C ARG A 10 26.39 18.55 12.46
N ARG A 11 26.78 17.39 11.95
CA ARG A 11 25.98 16.16 12.08
C ARG A 11 26.22 15.54 13.46
N GLY A 12 25.13 15.17 14.14
CA GLY A 12 25.21 14.46 15.41
C GLY A 12 25.61 12.98 15.30
N PHE A 13 25.73 12.44 14.08
CA PHE A 13 26.00 11.02 13.82
C PHE A 13 26.92 10.83 12.63
N VAL A 14 27.84 9.86 12.76
CA VAL A 14 28.77 9.43 11.69
C VAL A 14 27.99 8.75 10.58
N ARG A 15 28.31 9.05 9.31
CA ARG A 15 27.77 8.34 8.14
C ARG A 15 28.82 7.36 7.62
N LEU A 16 28.35 6.18 7.24
CA LEU A 16 29.15 5.18 6.55
C LEU A 16 28.77 5.22 5.07
N ASP A 17 29.77 5.10 4.19
CA ASP A 17 29.51 4.93 2.77
C ASP A 17 28.91 3.55 2.54
N TYR A 18 27.66 3.52 2.10
CA TYR A 18 26.89 2.30 1.90
C TYR A 18 26.15 2.37 0.58
N VAL A 19 26.73 1.75 -0.45
CA VAL A 19 26.21 1.75 -1.82
C VAL A 19 25.67 0.36 -2.16
N THR A 20 24.37 0.19 -2.01
CA THR A 20 23.65 -1.03 -2.42
C THR A 20 22.35 -0.67 -3.13
N PRO A 21 21.87 -1.46 -4.11
CA PRO A 21 20.57 -1.25 -4.72
C PRO A 21 19.45 -1.17 -3.68
N LEU A 22 18.61 -0.13 -3.77
CA LEU A 22 17.48 0.08 -2.87
C LEU A 22 16.18 0.04 -3.67
N ALA A 23 15.29 -0.87 -3.30
CA ALA A 23 13.91 -0.83 -3.79
C ALA A 23 13.15 0.29 -3.07
N TYR A 24 12.52 1.20 -3.82
CA TYR A 24 11.70 2.28 -3.26
C TYR A 24 10.39 2.42 -4.02
N LYS A 25 9.39 3.01 -3.35
CA LYS A 25 8.13 3.43 -3.97
C LYS A 25 7.90 4.90 -3.64
N VAL A 26 7.47 5.68 -4.63
CA VAL A 26 7.06 7.07 -4.43
C VAL A 26 5.59 7.08 -4.08
N CYS A 27 5.26 7.47 -2.86
CA CYS A 27 3.88 7.56 -2.39
C CYS A 27 3.33 8.96 -2.64
N LYS A 28 2.16 9.05 -3.29
CA LYS A 28 1.42 10.31 -3.39
C LYS A 28 0.77 10.66 -2.05
N LYS A 29 0.52 11.94 -1.80
CA LYS A 29 -0.09 12.42 -0.54
C LYS A 29 -1.43 11.72 -0.28
N GLU A 30 -2.23 11.49 -1.30
CA GLU A 30 -3.52 10.83 -1.22
C GLU A 30 -3.37 9.38 -0.78
N THR A 31 -2.34 8.68 -1.29
CA THR A 31 -2.01 7.31 -0.89
C THR A 31 -1.63 7.27 0.58
N ILE A 32 -0.81 8.22 1.04
CA ILE A 32 -0.40 8.33 2.46
C ILE A 32 -1.63 8.57 3.34
N LEU A 33 -2.51 9.51 2.97
CA LEU A 33 -3.72 9.79 3.73
C LEU A 33 -4.67 8.58 3.81
N LYS A 34 -4.78 7.81 2.71
CA LYS A 34 -5.58 6.56 2.71
C LYS A 34 -5.00 5.51 3.65
N LEU A 35 -3.67 5.38 3.73
CA LEU A 35 -3.02 4.44 4.66
C LEU A 35 -3.37 4.74 6.13
N PHE A 36 -3.62 6.00 6.48
CA PHE A 36 -4.00 6.42 7.83
C PHE A 36 -5.51 6.51 8.08
N ALA A 37 -6.35 6.26 7.07
CA ALA A 37 -7.79 6.48 7.16
C ALA A 37 -8.57 5.29 7.73
N GLY A 38 -7.92 4.14 7.96
CA GLY A 38 -8.53 2.94 8.48
C GLY A 38 -8.10 2.65 9.92
N TYR A 39 -9.02 2.16 10.75
CA TYR A 39 -8.71 1.71 12.10
C TYR A 39 -9.24 0.29 12.33
N THR A 40 -8.39 -0.58 12.90
CA THR A 40 -8.80 -1.92 13.35
C THR A 40 -9.63 -1.80 14.62
N VAL A 41 -10.81 -2.42 14.64
CA VAL A 41 -11.71 -2.44 15.80
C VAL A 41 -11.46 -3.68 16.65
N ASN A 42 -11.34 -4.85 16.01
CA ASN A 42 -10.92 -6.08 16.66
C ASN A 42 -10.33 -7.05 15.62
N ILE A 43 -9.54 -8.00 16.11
CA ILE A 43 -8.86 -9.02 15.30
C ILE A 43 -9.05 -10.40 15.95
N SER A 44 -9.22 -11.41 15.12
CA SER A 44 -9.21 -12.82 15.50
C SER A 44 -8.28 -13.59 14.56
N GLN A 45 -8.08 -14.87 14.84
CA GLN A 45 -7.32 -15.76 13.98
C GLN A 45 -7.84 -15.83 12.53
N SER A 46 -9.16 -15.71 12.33
CA SER A 46 -9.81 -15.98 11.03
C SER A 46 -10.23 -14.71 10.28
N GLY A 47 -10.11 -13.55 10.91
CA GLY A 47 -10.55 -12.31 10.31
C GLY A 47 -10.41 -11.11 11.23
N LEU A 48 -10.97 -9.99 10.78
CA LEU A 48 -11.01 -8.77 11.58
C LEU A 48 -12.21 -7.91 11.26
N LEU A 49 -12.48 -6.99 12.17
CA LEU A 49 -13.38 -5.88 11.98
C LEU A 49 -12.56 -4.60 11.89
N CYS A 50 -12.76 -3.82 10.84
CA CYS A 50 -12.16 -2.51 10.71
C CYS A 50 -13.19 -1.44 10.33
N LYS A 51 -12.81 -0.19 10.54
CA LYS A 51 -13.56 0.99 10.13
C LYS A 51 -12.81 1.67 8.99
N ILE A 52 -13.46 1.88 7.85
CA ILE A 52 -12.90 2.62 6.72
C ILE A 52 -13.90 3.65 6.21
N LYS A 53 -13.41 4.71 5.55
CA LYS A 53 -14.26 5.72 4.90
C LYS A 53 -14.66 5.36 3.48
N GLU A 54 -13.86 4.51 2.83
CA GLU A 54 -14.10 4.10 1.44
C GLU A 54 -15.19 3.04 1.38
N ARG A 55 -16.12 3.17 0.44
CA ARG A 55 -17.18 2.19 0.23
C ARG A 55 -16.60 0.97 -0.47
N VAL A 56 -16.89 -0.21 0.07
CA VAL A 56 -16.53 -1.52 -0.48
C VAL A 56 -17.77 -2.41 -0.49
N GLU A 57 -17.73 -3.50 -1.24
CA GLU A 57 -18.83 -4.44 -1.38
C GLU A 57 -18.45 -5.82 -0.81
N PRO A 58 -19.43 -6.61 -0.31
CA PRO A 58 -19.19 -8.01 0.02
C PRO A 58 -18.61 -8.75 -1.18
N GLY A 59 -17.49 -9.44 -0.96
CA GLY A 59 -16.74 -10.12 -2.02
C GLY A 59 -15.45 -9.42 -2.42
N ASP A 60 -15.33 -8.11 -2.16
CA ASP A 60 -14.11 -7.36 -2.43
C ASP A 60 -12.92 -7.92 -1.64
N ILE A 61 -11.72 -7.72 -2.19
CA ILE A 61 -10.48 -8.19 -1.60
C ILE A 61 -9.69 -6.96 -1.14
N LEU A 62 -9.38 -6.91 0.14
CA LEU A 62 -8.62 -5.84 0.76
C LEU A 62 -7.25 -6.35 1.19
N TRP A 63 -6.24 -5.50 0.97
CA TRP A 63 -4.91 -5.66 1.55
C TRP A 63 -4.80 -4.76 2.78
N LEU A 64 -4.34 -5.34 3.89
CA LEU A 64 -4.31 -4.69 5.19
C LEU A 64 -2.88 -4.68 5.69
N SER A 65 -2.35 -3.47 5.89
CA SER A 65 -1.01 -3.30 6.45
C SER A 65 -1.03 -3.67 7.92
N PHE A 66 -0.14 -4.58 8.33
CA PHE A 66 0.08 -4.94 9.72
C PHE A 66 1.54 -4.70 10.09
N ASP A 67 1.80 -4.22 11.30
CA ASP A 67 3.15 -4.29 11.82
C ASP A 67 3.45 -5.72 12.32
N ARG A 68 4.75 -6.06 12.41
CA ARG A 68 5.17 -7.38 12.87
C ARG A 68 4.70 -7.68 14.29
N ALA A 69 4.60 -6.66 15.14
CA ALA A 69 4.11 -6.80 16.51
C ALA A 69 2.66 -7.31 16.52
N THR A 70 1.79 -6.74 15.70
CA THR A 70 0.38 -7.15 15.60
C THR A 70 0.23 -8.53 14.97
N LEU A 71 1.06 -8.88 13.97
CA LEU A 71 1.10 -10.25 13.44
C LEU A 71 1.50 -11.26 14.51
N SER A 72 2.44 -10.90 15.39
CA SER A 72 2.90 -11.79 16.46
C SER A 72 1.87 -12.01 17.59
N ILE A 73 0.84 -11.16 17.70
CA ILE A 73 -0.26 -11.35 18.67
C ILE A 73 -1.04 -12.63 18.37
N CYS A 74 -1.03 -13.10 17.12
CA CYS A 74 -1.68 -14.33 16.73
C CYS A 74 -0.79 -15.11 15.76
N GLU A 75 0.10 -15.95 16.30
CA GLU A 75 1.01 -16.80 15.51
C GLU A 75 0.27 -17.57 14.40
N GLU A 76 -0.98 -17.90 14.64
CA GLU A 76 -1.82 -18.64 13.73
C GLU A 76 -2.29 -17.81 12.52
N ILE A 77 -2.39 -16.48 12.67
CA ILE A 77 -2.54 -15.56 11.54
C ILE A 77 -1.29 -15.62 10.67
N GLU A 78 -0.09 -15.51 11.25
CA GLU A 78 1.16 -15.53 10.50
C GLU A 78 1.36 -16.85 9.73
N ARG A 79 1.02 -17.98 10.37
CA ARG A 79 1.15 -19.32 9.78
C ARG A 79 0.16 -19.58 8.65
N ASN A 80 -1.11 -19.19 8.83
CA ASN A 80 -2.18 -19.61 7.93
C ASN A 80 -2.56 -18.55 6.89
N CYS A 81 -2.43 -17.26 7.20
CA CYS A 81 -2.88 -16.21 6.29
C CYS A 81 -1.91 -16.01 5.12
N PHE A 82 -2.49 -15.57 4.01
CA PHE A 82 -1.74 -15.13 2.85
C PHE A 82 -1.17 -13.74 3.09
N ILE A 83 0.15 -13.67 3.24
CA ILE A 83 0.89 -12.42 3.53
C ILE A 83 1.53 -11.91 2.25
N TYR A 84 1.29 -10.64 1.91
CA TYR A 84 1.89 -9.95 0.78
C TYR A 84 2.45 -8.60 1.23
N GLN A 85 3.72 -8.32 0.96
CA GLN A 85 4.38 -7.04 1.30
C GLN A 85 4.14 -6.57 2.76
N ASN A 86 4.29 -7.48 3.74
CA ASN A 86 4.02 -7.22 5.17
C ASN A 86 2.56 -6.87 5.51
N GLY A 87 1.61 -7.18 4.63
CA GLY A 87 0.17 -7.07 4.92
C GLY A 87 -0.56 -8.38 4.70
N ILE A 88 -1.76 -8.47 5.26
CA ILE A 88 -2.65 -9.62 5.13
C ILE A 88 -3.72 -9.31 4.08
N ILE A 89 -4.05 -10.31 3.26
CA ILE A 89 -5.18 -10.22 2.34
C ILE A 89 -6.44 -10.81 2.98
N GLY A 90 -7.54 -10.07 2.91
CA GLY A 90 -8.85 -10.51 3.40
C GLY A 90 -9.97 -10.24 2.40
N LYS A 91 -11.00 -11.08 2.44
CA LYS A 91 -12.24 -10.92 1.68
C LYS A 91 -13.31 -10.26 2.54
N VAL A 92 -13.97 -9.23 2.00
CA VAL A 92 -15.08 -8.56 2.67
C VAL A 92 -16.26 -9.53 2.76
N VAL A 93 -16.69 -9.82 3.99
CA VAL A 93 -17.83 -10.71 4.26
C VAL A 93 -19.05 -9.96 4.80
N ARG A 94 -18.87 -8.74 5.31
CA ARG A 94 -19.96 -7.86 5.72
C ARG A 94 -19.56 -6.39 5.64
N VAL A 95 -20.55 -5.54 5.35
CA VAL A 95 -20.43 -4.09 5.32
C VAL A 95 -21.60 -3.52 6.12
N GLY A 96 -21.31 -2.75 7.17
CA GLY A 96 -22.31 -2.01 7.95
C GLY A 96 -22.04 -0.52 7.87
N ALA A 97 -23.08 0.30 7.70
CA ALA A 97 -22.94 1.75 7.74
C ALA A 97 -22.77 2.23 9.19
N LEU A 98 -21.87 3.20 9.40
CA LEU A 98 -21.63 3.85 10.69
C LEU A 98 -21.31 5.33 10.46
N GLY A 99 -22.34 6.18 10.46
CA GLY A 99 -22.21 7.61 10.12
C GLY A 99 -21.54 7.79 8.76
N ASP A 100 -20.46 8.58 8.71
CA ASP A 100 -19.70 8.86 7.49
C ASP A 100 -18.66 7.77 7.14
N SER A 101 -18.83 6.57 7.66
CA SER A 101 -17.86 5.47 7.52
C SER A 101 -18.54 4.11 7.52
N PHE A 102 -17.76 3.06 7.26
CA PHE A 102 -18.24 1.69 7.16
C PHE A 102 -17.50 0.77 8.13
N HIS A 103 -18.26 -0.07 8.83
CA HIS A 103 -17.76 -1.22 9.56
C HIS A 103 -17.65 -2.42 8.61
N ILE A 104 -16.42 -2.84 8.37
CA ILE A 104 -16.10 -3.90 7.41
C ILE A 104 -15.63 -5.12 8.19
N GLY A 105 -16.36 -6.23 8.04
CA GLY A 105 -15.88 -7.53 8.48
C GLY A 105 -15.13 -8.21 7.36
N LEU A 106 -13.90 -8.63 7.65
CA LEU A 106 -13.00 -9.29 6.74
C LEU A 106 -12.73 -10.71 7.21
N ARG A 107 -12.77 -11.66 6.29
CA ARG A 107 -12.25 -13.01 6.49
C ARG A 107 -10.89 -13.11 5.83
N PHE A 108 -9.88 -13.56 6.56
CA PHE A 108 -8.55 -13.73 5.96
C PHE A 108 -8.55 -14.80 4.88
N ILE A 109 -7.79 -14.57 3.83
CA ILE A 109 -7.49 -15.57 2.82
C ILE A 109 -6.34 -16.41 3.36
N ILE A 110 -6.53 -17.74 3.41
CA ILE A 110 -5.51 -18.66 3.90
C ILE A 110 -4.70 -19.27 2.76
N ARG A 111 -3.45 -19.65 3.05
CA ARG A 111 -2.51 -20.19 2.06
C ARG A 111 -3.00 -21.48 1.39
N GLN A 112 -3.81 -22.29 2.09
CA GLN A 112 -4.32 -23.56 1.55
C GLN A 112 -5.54 -23.41 0.63
N GLU A 113 -6.07 -22.20 0.40
CA GLU A 113 -7.15 -22.00 -0.58
C GLU A 113 -6.63 -22.28 -2.01
N LYS A 114 -6.81 -23.51 -2.49
CA LYS A 114 -6.34 -24.02 -3.80
C LYS A 114 -7.01 -23.38 -5.02
N ASN A 115 -7.96 -22.46 -4.83
CA ASN A 115 -8.77 -21.88 -5.89
C ASN A 115 -8.36 -20.42 -6.15
N LEU A 116 -7.14 -20.24 -6.66
CA LEU A 116 -6.59 -18.93 -7.04
C LEU A 116 -7.36 -18.30 -8.23
N THR A 117 -8.22 -19.07 -8.91
CA THR A 117 -9.06 -18.64 -10.04
C THR A 117 -10.00 -17.48 -9.70
N TYR A 118 -10.30 -17.24 -8.42
CA TYR A 118 -11.14 -16.14 -7.93
C TYR A 118 -10.36 -15.06 -7.15
N ILE A 119 -9.03 -15.18 -7.06
CA ILE A 119 -8.15 -14.19 -6.40
C ILE A 119 -7.54 -13.22 -7.43
N TYR A 120 -8.14 -13.13 -8.61
CA TYR A 120 -8.06 -11.93 -9.43
C TYR A 120 -9.30 -11.06 -9.14
N PRO A 121 -9.35 -10.35 -7.99
CA PRO A 121 -10.28 -9.24 -7.88
C PRO A 121 -9.93 -8.25 -8.99
N LYS A 122 -10.90 -7.48 -9.47
CA LYS A 122 -10.60 -6.22 -10.14
C LYS A 122 -9.75 -5.41 -9.14
N ILE A 123 -8.43 -5.40 -9.32
CA ILE A 123 -7.53 -4.66 -8.46
C ILE A 123 -7.83 -3.19 -8.74
N HIS A 124 -8.65 -2.57 -7.89
CA HIS A 124 -9.11 -1.18 -8.06
C HIS A 124 -7.98 -0.13 -7.92
N PHE A 125 -6.75 -0.57 -7.61
CA PHE A 125 -5.58 0.31 -7.51
C PHE A 125 -4.96 0.69 -8.86
N LEU A 126 -5.43 0.13 -9.98
CA LEU A 126 -4.88 0.39 -11.32
C LEU A 126 -5.98 0.56 -12.39
N LYS A 127 -7.01 1.36 -12.12
CA LYS A 127 -7.74 1.93 -13.28
C LYS A 127 -6.82 2.98 -13.91
N GLU A 128 -6.26 2.60 -15.06
CA GLU A 128 -5.36 3.39 -15.89
C GLU A 128 -5.87 4.82 -16.04
N LEU A 129 -4.98 5.80 -15.80
CA LEU A 129 -5.17 7.15 -16.30
C LEU A 129 -5.15 7.06 -17.84
N PRO A 130 -6.06 7.73 -18.56
CA PRO A 130 -6.03 7.72 -20.02
C PRO A 130 -4.67 8.27 -20.52
N PRO A 131 -4.14 7.74 -21.64
CA PRO A 131 -2.89 8.21 -22.20
C PRO A 131 -3.02 9.70 -22.52
N GLN A 132 -2.16 10.52 -21.91
CA GLN A 132 -1.99 11.90 -22.34
C GLN A 132 -1.33 11.85 -23.71
N HIS A 133 -2.07 12.26 -24.74
CA HIS A 133 -1.54 12.54 -26.07
C HIS A 133 -0.45 13.62 -25.92
N PHE A 134 0.82 13.22 -25.99
CA PHE A 134 1.88 14.14 -26.34
C PHE A 134 1.78 14.41 -27.83
N SER A 135 1.11 15.51 -28.19
CA SER A 135 1.22 16.09 -29.53
C SER A 135 2.64 16.60 -29.71
N GLN A 136 3.35 16.05 -30.69
CA GLN A 136 4.64 16.54 -31.16
C GLN A 136 4.48 17.95 -31.79
N GLN A 137 5.56 18.73 -31.70
CA GLN A 137 5.70 20.09 -32.24
C GLN A 137 5.58 20.14 -33.78
N PRO A 138 5.51 21.36 -34.34
CA PRO A 138 6.61 21.84 -35.18
C PRO A 138 7.16 23.16 -34.60
N GLN A 139 8.47 23.40 -34.42
CA GLN A 139 9.51 23.64 -35.43
C GLN A 139 9.08 24.58 -36.57
N ASP A 140 9.33 25.87 -36.37
CA ASP A 140 9.62 26.82 -37.45
C ASP A 140 10.92 27.54 -37.08
N ASP A 141 11.99 27.11 -37.75
CA ASP A 141 13.19 27.91 -37.99
C ASP A 141 12.88 28.85 -39.15
N GLU A 142 13.00 30.17 -38.96
CA GLU A 142 13.27 31.10 -40.06
C GLU A 142 14.21 32.20 -39.57
N ILE A 143 15.49 32.04 -39.94
CA ILE A 143 16.51 33.08 -40.01
C ILE A 143 16.64 33.42 -41.50
N ASP A 144 16.47 34.69 -41.84
CA ASP A 144 17.02 35.44 -42.99
C ASP A 144 16.16 36.72 -43.13
N GLN A 145 16.63 37.98 -43.21
CA GLN A 145 17.91 38.64 -43.45
C GLN A 145 17.86 40.04 -42.79
#